data_AF-A0A959ZZM1-F1
#
_entry.id   AF-A0A959ZZM1-F1
#
_cell.length_a   1.000
_cell.length_b   1.000
_cell.length_c   1.000
_cell.angle_alpha   90.00
_cell.angle_beta   90.00
_cell.angle_gamma   90.00
#
_symmetry.space_group_name_H-M   'P 1'
#
loop_
_entity.id
_entity.type
_entity.pdbx_description
1 polymer ?
#
loop_
_entity_poly.entity_id
_entity_poly.type
_entity_poly.pdbx_seq_one_letter_code
_entity_poly.pdbx_strand_id
1 'polypeptide(L)' 'MADYDRAVTGADAVAAARRALGPDAAERLALRVAPGAALAGTEDLEALAPPRSLGVGRGAWLAAFTPLFGEFE' A
#
# COMPACT_ATOMS: atom_id res chain seq x y z
N MET A 1 24.69 3.99 0.63
CA MET A 1 23.74 4.57 1.59
C MET A 1 22.43 4.67 0.84
N ALA A 2 21.49 3.75 1.08
CA ALA A 2 20.25 3.71 0.30
C ALA A 2 19.42 4.96 0.62
N ASP A 3 18.94 5.65 -0.40
CA ASP A 3 18.00 6.77 -0.32
C ASP A 3 16.77 6.35 0.50
N TYR A 4 16.76 6.65 1.81
CA TYR A 4 15.61 6.48 2.70
C TYR A 4 14.73 7.74 2.78
N ASP A 5 15.02 8.75 1.95
CA ASP A 5 14.34 10.06 1.97
C ASP A 5 13.22 10.19 0.91
N ARG A 6 12.89 9.10 0.20
CA ARG A 6 11.78 9.13 -0.75
C ARG A 6 10.47 8.79 -0.03
N ALA A 7 9.55 9.74 -0.01
CA ALA A 7 8.18 9.54 0.47
C ALA A 7 7.53 8.35 -0.24
N VAL A 8 6.86 7.48 0.53
CA VAL A 8 6.03 6.40 -0.03
C VAL A 8 4.84 7.04 -0.73
N THR A 9 4.67 6.71 -2.01
CA THR A 9 3.58 7.24 -2.82
C THR A 9 2.52 6.18 -3.13
N GLY A 10 1.34 6.62 -3.58
CA GLY A 10 0.29 5.73 -4.05
C GLY A 10 0.76 4.75 -5.14
N ALA A 11 1.70 5.16 -6.00
CA ALA A 11 2.31 4.27 -6.98
C ALA A 11 3.09 3.13 -6.33
N ASP A 12 3.81 3.39 -5.24
CA ASP A 12 4.57 2.38 -4.50
C ASP A 12 3.61 1.40 -3.80
N ALA A 13 2.50 1.90 -3.24
CA ALA A 13 1.44 1.08 -2.68
C ALA A 13 0.78 0.17 -3.72
N VAL A 14 0.45 0.68 -4.91
CA VAL A 14 -0.11 -0.12 -6.01
C VAL A 14 0.88 -1.19 -6.48
N ALA A 15 2.17 -0.85 -6.56
CA ALA A 15 3.21 -1.82 -6.91
C ALA A 15 3.34 -2.94 -5.85
N ALA A 16 3.26 -2.60 -4.56
CA ALA A 16 3.26 -3.58 -3.47
C ALA A 16 2.02 -4.48 -3.51
N ALA A 17 0.83 -3.90 -3.70
CA ALA A 17 -0.41 -4.65 -3.84
C ALA A 17 -0.33 -5.65 -5.00
N ARG A 18 0.21 -5.23 -6.15
CA ARG A 18 0.35 -6.10 -7.33
C ARG A 18 1.25 -7.31 -7.07
N ARG A 19 2.30 -7.14 -6.26
CA ARG A 19 3.25 -8.19 -5.90
C ARG A 19 2.71 -9.13 -4.82
N ALA A 20 2.08 -8.59 -3.78
CA ALA A 20 1.69 -9.33 -2.59
C ALA A 20 0.24 -9.85 -2.62
N LEU A 21 -0.68 -9.09 -3.21
CA LEU A 21 -2.13 -9.36 -3.19
C LEU A 21 -2.68 -9.74 -4.58
N GLY A 22 -1.93 -9.43 -5.64
CA GLY A 22 -2.28 -9.74 -7.02
C GLY A 22 -2.87 -8.55 -7.80
N PRO A 23 -3.11 -8.74 -9.11
CA PRO A 23 -3.51 -7.66 -10.02
C PRO A 23 -4.88 -7.06 -9.69
N ASP A 24 -5.88 -7.87 -9.33
CA ASP A 24 -7.22 -7.37 -8.99
C ASP A 24 -7.23 -6.42 -7.79
N ALA A 25 -6.45 -6.74 -6.76
CA ALA A 25 -6.31 -5.89 -5.57
C ALA A 25 -5.57 -4.58 -5.92
N ALA A 26 -4.55 -4.66 -6.78
CA ALA A 26 -3.80 -3.49 -7.23
C ALA A 26 -4.66 -2.54 -8.08
N GLU A 27 -5.49 -3.06 -8.98
CA GLU A 27 -6.42 -2.25 -9.78
C GLU A 27 -7.46 -1.55 -8.89
N ARG A 28 -8.04 -2.28 -7.94
CA ARG A 28 -8.97 -1.69 -6.95
C ARG A 28 -8.32 -0.63 -6.07
N LEU A 29 -7.04 -0.76 -5.76
CA LEU A 29 -6.27 0.23 -5.01
C LEU A 29 -5.98 1.47 -5.87
N ALA A 30 -5.58 1.28 -7.13
CA ALA A 30 -5.31 2.35 -8.08
C ALA A 30 -6.54 3.23 -8.39
N LEU A 31 -7.74 2.69 -8.26
CA LEU A 31 -8.99 3.45 -8.38
C LEU A 31 -9.27 4.39 -7.18
N ARG A 32 -8.57 4.19 -6.06
CA ARG A 32 -8.82 4.91 -4.80
C ARG A 32 -7.66 5.81 -4.38
N VAL A 33 -6.44 5.40 -4.67
CA VAL A 33 -5.22 6.12 -4.27
C VAL A 33 -4.57 6.71 -5.52
N ALA A 34 -4.44 8.04 -5.54
CA ALA A 34 -3.74 8.71 -6.61
C ALA A 34 -2.25 8.30 -6.60
N PRO A 35 -1.62 8.05 -7.76
CA PRO A 35 -0.25 7.55 -7.82
C PRO A 35 0.78 8.50 -7.17
N GLY A 36 0.52 9.81 -7.17
CA GLY A 36 1.36 10.82 -6.52
C GLY A 36 0.95 11.20 -5.09
N ALA A 37 -0.07 10.55 -4.52
CA ALA A 37 -0.46 10.81 -3.13
C ALA A 37 0.67 10.35 -2.20
N ALA A 38 1.15 11.25 -1.35
CA ALA A 38 2.09 10.90 -0.30
C ALA A 38 1.34 10.17 0.83
N LEU A 39 1.94 9.10 1.34
CA LEU A 39 1.38 8.24 2.37
C LEU A 39 2.34 8.23 3.55
N ALA A 40 1.86 8.56 4.75
CA ALA A 40 2.68 8.56 5.96
C ALA A 40 2.71 7.19 6.64
N GLY A 41 1.69 6.35 6.41
CA GLY A 41 1.60 5.02 7.01
C GLY A 41 0.51 4.13 6.40
N THR A 42 0.39 2.92 6.96
CA THR A 42 -0.65 1.97 6.57
C THR A 42 -2.06 2.46 6.90
N GLU A 43 -2.20 3.37 7.88
CA GLU A 43 -3.46 3.99 8.30
C GLU A 43 -4.05 4.91 7.23
N ASP A 44 -3.22 5.74 6.58
CA ASP A 44 -3.63 6.57 5.44
C ASP A 44 -4.14 5.71 4.28
N LEU A 45 -3.44 4.60 4.04
CA LEU A 45 -3.85 3.64 3.01
C LEU A 45 -5.19 2.98 3.36
N GLU A 46 -5.40 2.63 4.63
CA GLU A 46 -6.63 2.02 5.11
C GLU A 46 -7.82 2.99 5.06
N ALA A 47 -7.59 4.29 5.32
CA ALA A 47 -8.60 5.34 5.18
C ALA A 47 -9.05 5.52 3.72
N LEU A 48 -8.13 5.44 2.76
CA LEU A 48 -8.42 5.58 1.33
C LEU A 48 -8.99 4.29 0.71
N ALA A 49 -8.44 3.14 1.10
CA ALA A 49 -8.73 1.85 0.51
C ALA A 49 -8.69 0.74 1.56
N PRO A 50 -9.76 0.57 2.37
CA PRO A 50 -9.75 -0.41 3.45
C PRO A 50 -9.65 -1.86 2.91
N PRO A 51 -9.07 -2.81 3.67
CA PRO A 51 -8.78 -4.17 3.21
C PRO A 51 -9.97 -4.87 2.56
N ARG A 52 -11.16 -4.76 3.20
CA ARG A 52 -12.41 -5.33 2.69
C ARG A 52 -12.80 -4.80 1.32
N SER A 53 -12.49 -3.54 1.02
CA SER A 53 -12.81 -2.90 -0.28
C SER A 53 -11.98 -3.44 -1.43
N LEU A 54 -10.87 -4.12 -1.11
CA LEU A 54 -9.98 -4.78 -2.07
C LEU A 54 -10.21 -6.29 -2.12
N GLY A 55 -11.05 -6.83 -1.23
CA GLY A 55 -11.33 -8.26 -1.12
C GLY A 55 -10.26 -9.05 -0.36
N VAL A 56 -9.47 -8.39 0.49
CA VAL A 56 -8.38 -9.03 1.23
C VAL A 56 -8.60 -8.98 2.75
N GLY A 57 -8.05 -9.97 3.45
CA GLY A 57 -8.05 -9.99 4.91
C GLY A 57 -7.02 -9.02 5.52
N ARG A 58 -7.23 -8.63 6.79
CA ARG A 58 -6.33 -7.71 7.52
C ARG A 58 -4.89 -8.21 7.60
N GLY A 59 -4.67 -9.52 7.74
CA GLY A 59 -3.33 -10.10 7.78
C GLY A 59 -2.57 -9.96 6.46
N ALA A 60 -3.23 -10.25 5.33
CA ALA A 60 -2.64 -10.08 4.00
C ALA A 60 -2.35 -8.60 3.69
N TRP A 61 -3.25 -7.71 4.13
CA TRP A 61 -3.06 -6.27 4.05
C TRP A 61 -1.81 -5.79 4.76
N LEU A 62 -1.67 -6.10 6.06
CA LEU A 62 -0.48 -5.70 6.82
C LEU A 62 0.80 -6.29 6.22
N ALA A 63 0.80 -7.58 5.88
CA ALA A 63 1.95 -8.21 5.23
C ALA A 63 2.37 -7.54 3.91
N ALA A 64 1.42 -6.95 3.17
CA ALA A 64 1.69 -6.26 1.91
C ALA A 64 2.21 -4.83 2.08
N PHE A 65 1.71 -4.08 3.07
CA PHE A 65 1.95 -2.63 3.18
C PHE A 65 2.86 -2.22 4.33
N THR A 66 2.88 -2.94 5.45
CA THR A 66 3.82 -2.71 6.58
C THR A 66 5.30 -2.63 6.12
N PRO A 67 5.79 -3.44 5.16
CA PRO A 67 7.16 -3.32 4.66
C PRO A 67 7.48 -2.01 3.94
N LEU A 68 6.48 -1.32 3.37
CA LEU A 68 6.68 -0.07 2.64
C LEU A 68 7.05 1.09 3.55
N PHE A 69 6.60 1.05 4.81
CA PHE A 69 6.79 2.11 5.79
C PHE A 69 7.91 1.80 6.79
N GLY A 70 8.64 0.69 6.59
CA GLY A 70 9.78 0.34 7.44
C GLY A 70 9.44 -0.24 8.81
N GLU A 71 8.22 -0.73 9.03
CA GLU A 71 7.76 -1.30 10.31
C GLU A 71 8.29 -2.73 10.58
N PHE A 72 9.54 -3.01 10.22
CA PHE A 72 10.26 -4.21 10.65
C PHE A 72 11.62 -3.79 11.25
N GLU A 73 11.60 -3.45 12.54
CA GLU A 73 12.71 -3.72 13.45
C GLU A 73 12.63 -5.16 13.96
#